data_AF-A0A433V3D8-F1
#
_entry.id   AF-A0A433V3D8-F1
#
_cell.length_a   1.000
_cell.length_b   1.000
_cell.length_c   1.000
_cell.angle_alpha   90.00
_cell.angle_beta   90.00
_cell.angle_gamma   90.00
#
_symmetry.space_group_name_H-M   'P 1'
#
loop_
_entity.id
_entity.type
_entity.pdbx_description
1 polymer ?
#
loop_
_entity_poly.entity_id
_entity_poly.type
_entity_poly.pdbx_seq_one_letter_code
_entity_poly.pdbx_strand_id
1 'polypeptide(L)'
;MLAQIKFSLPYKRCKVLVKYSSDKSYYVQYLKDFETMIVEYCWCRANQVLEIGTEVDGYLCPNDSLDSLPTLIVGECKSIIPSFV
;
A
#
# COMPACT_ATOMS: atom_id res chain seq x y z
N MET A 1 -19.24 14.47 16.52
CA MET A 1 -17.80 14.39 16.84
C MET A 1 -17.24 13.23 16.00
N LEU A 2 -16.84 13.50 14.76
CA LEU A 2 -16.24 12.48 13.90
C LEU A 2 -14.78 12.36 14.33
N ALA A 3 -14.38 11.17 14.78
CA ALA A 3 -13.01 10.89 15.16
C ALA A 3 -12.09 11.22 13.98
N GLN A 4 -11.22 12.22 14.14
CA GLN A 4 -10.21 12.57 13.16
C GLN A 4 -9.17 11.45 13.14
N ILE A 5 -9.27 10.54 12.18
CA ILE A 5 -8.28 9.48 12.00
C ILE A 5 -7.09 10.09 11.27
N LYS A 6 -6.06 10.49 12.04
CA LYS A 6 -4.76 10.89 11.51
C LYS A 6 -4.07 9.64 10.95
N PHE A 7 -4.30 9.34 9.68
CA PHE A 7 -3.50 8.34 8.97
C PHE A 7 -2.19 8.99 8.53
N SER A 8 -1.16 8.95 9.37
CA SER A 8 0.20 8.90 8.84
C SER A 8 0.35 7.51 8.23
N LEU A 9 0.10 7.36 6.94
CA LEU A 9 0.43 6.12 6.23
C LEU A 9 1.94 6.15 6.02
N PRO A 10 2.73 5.42 6.82
CA PRO A 10 4.16 5.38 6.59
C PRO A 10 4.38 4.84 5.18
N TYR A 11 5.20 5.54 4.41
CA TYR A 11 5.71 4.98 3.16
C TYR A 11 6.48 3.71 3.52
N LYS A 12 6.06 2.59 2.96
CA LYS A 12 6.65 1.28 3.15
C LYS A 12 7.32 0.87 1.86
N ARG A 13 8.54 0.33 1.98
CA ARG A 13 9.13 -0.43 0.88
C ARG A 13 8.36 -1.73 0.73
N CYS A 14 7.76 -1.88 -0.44
CA CYS A 14 7.00 -3.05 -0.81
C CYS A 14 7.78 -3.81 -1.88
N LYS A 15 8.00 -5.11 -1.68
CA LYS A 15 8.57 -6.00 -2.68
C LYS A 15 7.47 -6.83 -3.31
N VAL A 16 7.39 -6.80 -4.65
CA VAL A 16 6.39 -7.55 -5.40
C VAL A 16 6.84 -9.00 -5.54
N LEU A 17 6.08 -9.92 -4.96
CA LEU A 17 6.39 -11.36 -4.98
C LEU A 17 5.61 -12.11 -6.05
N VAL A 18 4.33 -11.75 -6.24
CA VAL A 18 3.44 -12.40 -7.21
C VAL A 18 2.65 -11.34 -7.94
N LYS A 19 2.40 -11.54 -9.23
CA LYS A 19 1.53 -10.73 -10.08
C LYS A 19 0.45 -11.62 -10.64
N TYR A 20 -0.80 -11.27 -10.39
CA TYR A 20 -1.95 -11.87 -11.03
C TYR A 20 -2.22 -11.12 -12.34
N SER A 21 -2.17 -11.84 -13.47
CA SER A 21 -2.17 -11.24 -14.81
C SER A 21 -3.52 -10.66 -15.24
N SER A 22 -4.62 -11.07 -14.61
CA SER A 22 -5.98 -10.71 -15.03
C SER A 22 -6.50 -9.38 -14.46
N ASP A 23 -6.06 -8.96 -13.27
CA ASP A 23 -6.73 -7.88 -12.53
C ASP A 23 -5.80 -6.89 -11.80
N LYS A 24 -4.50 -6.89 -12.12
CA LYS A 24 -3.47 -6.05 -11.45
C LYS A 24 -3.46 -6.26 -9.94
N SER A 25 -3.77 -7.48 -9.48
CA SER A 25 -3.56 -7.88 -8.10
C SER A 25 -2.14 -8.40 -7.91
N TYR A 26 -1.52 -8.00 -6.81
CA TYR A 26 -0.14 -8.28 -6.46
C TYR A 26 -0.08 -8.85 -5.05
N TYR A 27 0.76 -9.86 -4.86
CA TYR A 27 1.16 -10.27 -3.52
C TYR A 27 2.46 -9.57 -3.19
N VAL A 28 2.45 -8.76 -2.14
CA VAL A 28 3.58 -7.93 -1.76
C VAL A 28 4.04 -8.23 -0.35
N GLN A 29 5.35 -8.13 -0.15
CA GLN A 29 6.00 -8.11 1.14
C GLN A 29 6.26 -6.66 1.52
N TYR A 30 5.96 -6.25 2.75
CA TYR A 30 6.23 -4.90 3.21
C TYR A 30 6.70 -4.87 4.66
N LEU A 31 7.44 -3.82 5.03
CA LEU A 31 7.81 -3.57 6.42
C LEU A 31 6.65 -2.88 7.15
N LYS A 32 6.13 -3.50 8.21
CA LYS A 32 5.02 -2.96 8.99
C LYS A 32 5.39 -1.63 9.63
N ASP A 33 6.59 -1.57 10.18
CA ASP A 33 7.20 -0.43 10.85
C ASP A 33 8.73 -0.54 10.72
N PHE A 34 9.41 0.59 10.59
CA PHE A 34 10.87 0.65 10.61
C PHE A 34 11.45 0.35 12.00
N GLU A 35 10.71 0.62 13.08
CA GLU A 35 11.18 0.38 14.44
C GLU A 35 11.19 -1.12 14.78
N THR A 36 10.14 -1.83 14.38
CA THR A 36 10.00 -3.25 14.69
C THR A 36 10.65 -4.17 13.66
N MET A 37 10.96 -3.64 12.47
CA MET A 37 11.44 -4.41 11.31
C MET A 37 10.57 -5.63 10.98
N ILE A 38 9.30 -5.63 11.42
CA ILE A 38 8.37 -6.73 11.17
C ILE A 38 8.00 -6.73 9.71
N VAL A 39 8.20 -7.88 9.07
CA VAL A 39 7.82 -8.10 7.68
C VAL A 39 6.42 -8.70 7.64
N GLU A 40 5.51 -8.05 6.93
CA GLU A 40 4.16 -8.54 6.66
C GLU A 40 3.94 -8.74 5.17
N TYR A 41 2.87 -9.46 4.84
CA TYR A 41 2.51 -9.80 3.47
C TYR A 41 1.03 -9.54 3.26
N CYS A 42 0.67 -9.05 2.08
CA CYS A 42 -0.73 -8.92 1.71
C CYS A 42 -0.93 -9.03 0.20
N TRP A 43 -2.16 -9.38 -0.18
CA TRP A 43 -2.67 -9.11 -1.52
C TRP A 43 -3.13 -7.66 -1.60
N CYS A 44 -2.77 -6.97 -2.67
CA CYS A 44 -3.20 -5.61 -2.96
C CYS A 44 -3.40 -5.42 -4.46
N ARG A 45 -4.15 -4.40 -4.85
CA ARG A 45 -4.09 -3.86 -6.22
C ARG A 45 -3.08 -2.73 -6.27
N ALA A 46 -2.53 -2.40 -7.42
CA ALA A 46 -1.66 -1.23 -7.55
C ALA A 46 -2.25 -0.17 -8.50
N ASN A 47 -1.98 1.11 -8.20
CA ASN A 47 -2.34 2.23 -9.08
C ASN A 47 -1.61 2.19 -10.44
N GLN A 48 -0.50 1.46 -10.52
CA GLN A 48 0.30 1.29 -11.73
C GLN A 48 0.70 -0.17 -11.93
N VAL A 49 1.21 -0.50 -13.12
CA VAL A 49 1.70 -1.85 -13.42
C VAL A 49 3.04 -2.07 -12.73
N LEU A 50 3.11 -3.12 -11.92
CA LEU A 50 4.34 -3.55 -11.27
C LEU A 50 4.86 -4.85 -11.89
N GLU A 51 6.17 -5.07 -11.74
CA GLU A 51 6.87 -6.28 -12.17
C GLU A 51 7.31 -7.12 -10.97
N ILE A 52 7.31 -8.44 -11.13
CA ILE A 52 7.72 -9.36 -10.08
C ILE A 52 9.20 -9.12 -9.75
N GLY A 53 9.53 -9.11 -8.46
CA GLY A 53 10.89 -8.90 -7.96
C GLY A 53 11.27 -7.43 -7.81
N THR A 54 10.42 -6.49 -8.23
CA THR A 54 10.66 -5.05 -8.03
C THR A 54 10.38 -4.65 -6.58
N GLU A 55 11.22 -3.75 -6.07
CA GLU A 55 10.97 -3.02 -4.83
C GLU A 55 10.44 -1.63 -5.16
N VAL A 56 9.33 -1.26 -4.52
CA VAL A 56 8.64 0.00 -4.76
C VAL A 56 8.34 0.71 -3.44
N ASP A 57 8.56 2.02 -3.44
CA ASP A 57 8.14 2.89 -2.34
C ASP A 57 6.68 3.30 -2.54
N GLY A 58 5.85 3.01 -1.53
CA GLY A 58 4.43 3.35 -1.58
C GLY A 58 3.73 3.18 -0.25
N TYR A 59 2.41 3.29 -0.26
CA TYR A 59 1.59 2.99 0.91
C TYR A 59 0.39 2.13 0.52
N LEU A 60 -0.07 1.31 1.46
CA LEU A 60 -1.28 0.53 1.31
C LEU A 60 -2.47 1.35 1.80
N CYS A 61 -3.29 1.82 0.88
CA CYS A 61 -4.57 2.42 1.19
C CYS A 61 -5.56 1.31 1.52
N PRO A 62 -6.09 1.25 2.76
CA PRO A 62 -7.19 0.34 3.07
C PRO A 62 -8.41 0.70 2.21
N ASN A 63 -9.24 -0.29 1.94
CA ASN A 63 -10.49 -0.10 1.24
C ASN A 63 -11.63 -0.25 2.24
N ASP A 64 -12.72 0.52 2.08
CA ASP A 64 -13.82 0.57 3.05
C ASP A 64 -14.64 -0.74 3.09
N SER A 65 -14.47 -1.62 2.10
CA SER A 65 -15.10 -2.92 2.04
C SER A 65 -14.15 -4.05 2.44
N LEU A 66 -14.59 -4.90 3.37
CA LEU A 66 -13.85 -6.08 3.85
C LEU A 66 -13.55 -7.10 2.74
N ASP A 67 -14.38 -7.14 1.70
CA ASP A 67 -14.23 -8.06 0.56
C ASP A 67 -13.26 -7.55 -0.50
N SER A 68 -12.68 -6.37 -0.31
CA SER A 68 -11.89 -5.69 -1.32
C SER A 68 -10.42 -5.58 -0.93
N LEU A 69 -9.54 -5.87 -1.88
CA LEU A 69 -8.10 -5.75 -1.68
C LEU A 69 -7.72 -4.29 -1.42
N PRO A 70 -6.77 -4.02 -0.52
CA PRO A 70 -6.18 -2.69 -0.36
C PRO A 70 -5.49 -2.26 -1.66
N THR A 71 -5.36 -0.95 -1.87
CA THR A 71 -4.66 -0.41 -3.03
C THR A 71 -3.29 0.10 -2.62
N LEU A 72 -2.24 -0.48 -3.20
CA LEU A 72 -0.87 0.01 -3.15
C LEU A 72 -0.72 1.21 -4.08
N ILE A 73 -0.51 2.37 -3.48
CA ILE A 73 -0.23 3.61 -4.18
C ILE A 73 1.28 3.77 -4.26
N VAL A 74 1.83 3.65 -5.47
CA VAL A 74 3.28 3.78 -5.74
C VAL A 74 3.57 5.16 -6.32
N GLY A 75 4.64 5.80 -5.85
CA GLY A 75 5.23 6.99 -6.50
C GLY A 75 4.50 8.33 -6.32
N GLU A 76 3.38 8.42 -5.60
CA GLU A 76 2.70 9.69 -5.35
C GLU A 76 3.31 10.49 -4.19
N CYS A 77 4.60 10.82 -4.30
CA CYS A 77 5.34 11.62 -3.31
C CYS A 77 4.96 13.12 -3.32
N LYS A 78 3.90 13.51 -4.04
CA LYS A 78 3.42 14.91 -4.15
C LYS A 78 1.92 15.07 -3.91
N SER A 79 1.19 13.98 -3.68
CA SER A 79 -0.22 14.08 -3.31
C SER A 79 -0.27 14.55 -1.86
N ILE A 80 -0.53 15.85 -1.69
CA ILE A 80 -1.01 16.42 -0.44
C ILE A 80 -2.16 15.51 -0.02
N ILE A 81 -1.95 14.67 1.01
CA ILE A 81 -3.06 14.02 1.70
C ILE A 81 -3.97 15.18 2.10
N PRO A 82 -5.24 15.23 1.64
CA PRO A 82 -6.11 16.32 2.02
C PRO A 82 -6.30 16.29 3.53
N SER A 83 -5.52 17.10 4.22
CA SER A 83 -5.75 17.44 5.61
C SER A 83 -6.89 18.46 5.60
N PHE A 84 -8.12 17.98 5.76
CA PHE A 84 -9.24 18.87 6.03
C PHE A 84 -8.97 19.56 7.38
N VAL A 85 -8.81 20.89 7.34
CA VAL A 85 -8.80 21.78 8.52
C VAL A 85 -10.23 21.85 9.07
#